data_AF-A0A9W9CS98-F1
#
_entry.id   AF-A0A9W9CS98-F1
#
_cell.length_a   1.000
_cell.length_b   1.000
_cell.length_c   1.000
_cell.angle_alpha   90.00
_cell.angle_beta   90.00
_cell.angle_gamma   90.00
#
_symmetry.space_group_name_H-M   'P 1'
#
loop_
_entity.id
_entity.type
_entity.pdbx_description
1 polymer ?
#
loop_
_entity_poly.entity_id
_entity_poly.type
_entity_poly.pdbx_seq_one_letter_code
_entity_poly.pdbx_strand_id
1 'polypeptide(L)'
;MGTALDGESELIRVTVLDYFTGAALVDSLVWPDVAMEHYNTRWSGVTRAQIRAAKREGTCILGVEAARREVWRYVGVDTIVVGHDVKNDLGALRWAHGVVVDSILVEDAARKALKRANAGKKEAKGGADDSSGDSSKGIDRAAPGDDREEGGRKGQQAAKPKMPGLSLKDVTKLRLARDIQKRTHDSFEDALASRDIVHHYAMAGLS
;
A
#
# COMPACT_ATOMS: atom_id res chain seq x y z
N MET A 1 -3.46 15.72 -2.86
CA MET A 1 -3.50 16.38 -4.18
C MET A 1 -4.93 16.79 -4.54
N GLY A 2 -5.09 17.89 -5.28
CA GLY A 2 -6.31 18.26 -5.99
C GLY A 2 -6.11 18.16 -7.51
N THR A 3 -7.11 18.57 -8.28
CA THR A 3 -7.10 18.59 -9.75
C THR A 3 -7.30 20.02 -10.27
N ALA A 4 -6.37 20.47 -11.11
CA ALA A 4 -6.39 21.75 -11.80
C ALA A 4 -7.40 21.74 -12.98
N LEU A 5 -7.72 22.93 -13.51
CA LEU A 5 -8.66 23.07 -14.64
C LEU A 5 -8.19 22.40 -15.94
N ASP A 6 -6.88 22.20 -16.10
CA ASP A 6 -6.28 21.47 -17.22
C ASP A 6 -6.27 19.94 -16.99
N GLY A 7 -6.77 19.48 -15.85
CA GLY A 7 -6.82 18.06 -15.46
C GLY A 7 -5.58 17.58 -14.70
N GLU A 8 -4.55 18.42 -14.54
CA GLU A 8 -3.30 18.03 -13.87
C GLU A 8 -3.47 17.95 -12.34
N SER A 9 -2.64 17.10 -11.72
CA SER A 9 -2.64 16.89 -10.27
C SER A 9 -1.84 17.98 -9.58
N GLU A 10 -2.45 18.68 -8.61
CA GLU A 10 -1.82 19.81 -7.92
C GLU A 10 -1.70 19.64 -6.40
N LEU A 11 -0.60 20.14 -5.85
CA LEU A 11 -0.28 20.06 -4.42
C LEU A 11 -1.17 21.01 -3.62
N ILE A 12 -1.92 20.46 -2.65
CA ILE A 12 -2.85 21.24 -1.81
C ILE A 12 -2.67 21.02 -0.31
N ARG A 13 -1.88 20.02 0.08
CA ARG A 13 -1.46 19.74 1.46
C ARG A 13 -0.15 18.98 1.40
N VAL A 14 0.76 19.26 2.32
CA VAL A 14 2.01 18.52 2.49
C VAL A 14 2.18 18.18 3.97
N THR A 15 2.54 16.93 4.23
CA THR A 15 2.86 16.44 5.58
C THR A 15 4.21 15.72 5.54
N VAL A 16 5.13 16.12 6.41
CA VAL A 16 6.45 15.50 6.60
C VAL A 16 6.58 15.16 8.07
N LEU A 17 6.98 13.93 8.36
CA LEU A 17 7.17 13.43 9.72
C LEU A 17 8.64 13.18 10.00
N ASP A 18 9.04 13.37 11.24
CA ASP A 18 10.30 12.80 11.73
C ASP A 18 10.14 11.28 11.83
N TYR A 19 11.12 10.55 11.28
CA TYR A 19 11.02 9.08 11.17
C TYR A 19 10.99 8.41 12.55
N PHE A 20 11.86 8.82 13.46
CA PHE A 20 12.04 8.12 14.73
C PHE A 20 10.93 8.44 15.74
N THR A 21 10.56 9.72 15.86
CA THR A 21 9.54 10.18 16.81
C THR A 21 8.13 10.07 16.25
N GLY A 22 7.96 10.15 14.93
CA GLY A 22 6.64 10.25 14.28
C GLY A 22 5.98 11.63 14.42
N ALA A 23 6.69 12.62 14.95
CA ALA A 23 6.18 13.98 15.07
C ALA A 23 6.09 14.67 13.71
N ALA A 24 5.08 15.52 13.51
CA ALA A 24 4.99 16.35 12.31
C ALA A 24 6.09 17.43 12.31
N LEU A 25 6.93 17.41 11.27
CA LEU A 25 7.88 18.49 10.96
C LEU A 25 7.24 19.56 10.08
N VAL A 26 6.37 19.11 9.16
CA VAL A 26 5.51 19.95 8.33
C VAL A 26 4.14 19.29 8.30
N ASP A 27 3.07 20.04 8.53
CA ASP A 27 1.71 19.64 8.18
C ASP A 27 0.93 20.90 7.83
N SER A 28 0.82 21.22 6.54
CA SER A 28 0.26 22.49 6.09
C SER A 28 -0.52 22.35 4.80
N LEU A 29 -1.57 23.18 4.69
CA LEU A 29 -2.25 23.39 3.42
C LEU A 29 -1.36 24.20 2.48
N VAL A 30 -1.42 23.87 1.20
CA VAL A 30 -0.70 24.56 0.14
C VAL A 30 -1.72 25.23 -0.76
N TRP A 31 -1.68 26.55 -0.86
CA TRP A 31 -2.48 27.26 -1.84
C TRP A 31 -1.88 27.06 -3.23
N PRO A 32 -2.62 26.49 -4.20
CA PRO A 32 -2.09 26.22 -5.53
C PRO A 32 -1.93 27.50 -6.36
N ASP A 33 -0.91 27.53 -7.22
CA ASP A 33 -0.62 28.65 -8.12
C ASP A 33 -1.55 28.69 -9.34
N VAL A 34 -2.22 27.58 -9.62
CA VAL A 34 -3.15 27.41 -10.75
C VAL A 34 -4.60 27.33 -10.27
N ALA A 35 -5.52 27.56 -11.21
CA ALA A 35 -6.95 27.44 -10.96
C ALA A 35 -7.35 25.97 -10.78
N MET A 36 -8.06 25.69 -9.68
CA MET A 36 -8.49 24.34 -9.32
C MET A 36 -9.91 24.04 -9.79
N GLU A 37 -10.09 22.89 -10.46
CA GLU A 37 -11.39 22.30 -10.77
C GLU A 37 -11.97 21.64 -9.50
N HIS A 38 -11.19 20.72 -8.91
CA HIS A 38 -11.60 19.90 -7.78
C HIS A 38 -10.50 19.79 -6.72
N TYR A 39 -10.86 19.80 -5.44
CA TYR A 39 -9.90 19.57 -4.34
C TYR A 39 -9.78 18.10 -3.95
N ASN A 40 -10.52 17.21 -4.61
CA ASN A 40 -10.51 15.77 -4.37
C ASN A 40 -10.75 15.43 -2.89
N THR A 41 -11.64 16.15 -2.20
CA THR A 41 -11.85 16.10 -0.73
C THR A 41 -11.93 14.70 -0.15
N ARG A 42 -12.54 13.76 -0.87
CA ARG A 42 -12.62 12.35 -0.45
C ARG A 42 -11.24 11.72 -0.24
N TRP A 43 -10.29 12.04 -1.12
CA TRP A 43 -8.93 11.51 -1.15
C TRP A 43 -7.88 12.45 -0.58
N SER A 44 -8.15 13.76 -0.51
CA SER A 44 -7.20 14.74 0.02
C SER A 44 -7.48 15.13 1.47
N GLY A 45 -8.73 14.94 1.95
CA GLY A 45 -9.20 15.48 3.21
C GLY A 45 -9.34 17.00 3.23
N VAL A 46 -9.08 17.70 2.12
CA VAL A 46 -9.08 19.17 2.03
C VAL A 46 -10.33 19.66 1.33
N THR A 47 -11.12 20.46 2.02
CA THR A 47 -12.30 21.14 1.45
C THR A 47 -11.93 22.49 0.84
N ARG A 48 -12.72 22.94 -0.14
CA ARG A 48 -12.62 24.30 -0.70
C ARG A 48 -12.78 25.40 0.36
N ALA A 49 -13.59 25.15 1.39
CA ALA A 49 -13.79 26.11 2.48
C ALA A 49 -12.53 26.24 3.36
N GLN A 50 -11.93 25.11 3.77
CA GLN A 50 -10.72 25.08 4.59
C GLN A 50 -9.54 25.80 3.90
N ILE A 51 -9.26 25.48 2.63
CA ILE A 51 -8.11 26.07 1.94
C ILE A 51 -8.29 27.58 1.67
N ARG A 52 -9.53 28.02 1.42
CA ARG A 52 -9.85 29.46 1.29
C ARG A 52 -9.76 30.20 2.61
N ALA A 53 -10.17 29.57 3.71
CA ALA A 53 -10.00 30.14 5.04
C ALA A 53 -8.51 30.29 5.37
N ALA A 54 -7.72 29.24 5.17
CA ALA A 54 -6.28 29.27 5.40
C ALA A 54 -5.55 30.35 4.58
N LYS A 55 -5.93 30.54 3.31
CA LYS A 55 -5.40 31.65 2.50
C LYS A 55 -5.77 33.03 3.06
N ARG A 56 -7.02 33.22 3.49
CA ARG A 56 -7.47 34.51 4.03
C ARG A 56 -6.78 34.84 5.35
N GLU A 57 -6.53 33.82 6.16
CA GLU A 57 -5.89 33.92 7.48
C GLU A 57 -4.35 33.92 7.40
N GLY A 58 -3.77 33.63 6.23
CA GLY A 58 -2.32 33.56 6.05
C GLY A 58 -1.66 32.33 6.68
N THR A 59 -2.40 31.25 6.89
CA THR A 59 -1.94 30.03 7.57
C THR A 59 -1.56 28.89 6.61
N CYS A 60 -1.75 29.07 5.29
CA CYS A 60 -1.29 28.13 4.27
C CYS A 60 0.03 28.58 3.63
N ILE A 61 0.78 27.60 3.11
CA ILE A 61 1.95 27.87 2.27
C ILE A 61 1.47 28.31 0.87
N LEU A 62 2.12 29.30 0.28
CA LEU A 62 1.74 29.85 -1.03
C LEU A 62 2.57 29.22 -2.15
N GLY A 63 1.94 28.34 -2.93
CA GLY A 63 2.55 27.72 -4.10
C GLY A 63 3.44 26.52 -3.81
N VAL A 64 3.69 25.73 -4.85
CA VAL A 64 4.47 24.48 -4.76
C VAL A 64 5.94 24.73 -4.43
N GLU A 65 6.50 25.83 -4.91
CA GLU A 65 7.90 26.18 -4.64
C GLU A 65 8.13 26.50 -3.16
N ALA A 66 7.22 27.24 -2.53
CA ALA A 66 7.32 27.52 -1.10
C ALA A 66 7.11 26.27 -0.27
N ALA A 67 6.17 25.40 -0.65
CA ALA A 67 5.96 24.12 0.01
C ALA A 67 7.23 23.26 -0.03
N ARG A 68 7.90 23.22 -1.19
CA ARG A 68 9.16 22.51 -1.33
C ARG A 68 10.28 23.09 -0.48
N ARG A 69 10.40 24.41 -0.41
CA ARG A 69 11.38 25.06 0.47
C ARG A 69 11.15 24.68 1.94
N GLU A 70 9.90 24.59 2.38
CA GLU A 70 9.58 24.13 3.75
C GLU A 70 10.00 22.67 3.98
N VAL A 71 9.76 21.77 3.02
CA VAL A 71 10.24 20.38 3.09
C VAL A 71 11.77 20.32 3.18
N TRP A 72 12.46 21.10 2.35
CA TRP A 72 13.93 21.11 2.28
C TRP A 72 14.64 21.65 3.53
N ARG A 73 13.91 22.30 4.45
CA ARG A 73 14.45 22.64 5.78
C ARG A 73 14.85 21.40 6.58
N TYR A 74 14.21 20.26 6.30
CA TYR A 74 14.39 19.01 7.01
C TYR A 74 14.97 17.90 6.14
N VAL A 75 14.83 18.00 4.81
CA VAL A 75 15.20 16.95 3.87
C VAL A 75 16.30 17.44 2.93
N GLY A 76 17.51 16.95 3.15
CA GLY A 76 18.68 17.19 2.30
C GLY A 76 18.88 16.08 1.26
N VAL A 77 19.96 16.18 0.49
CA VAL A 77 20.28 15.24 -0.61
C VAL A 77 20.50 13.80 -0.14
N ASP A 78 21.03 13.63 1.07
CA ASP A 78 21.32 12.32 1.66
C ASP A 78 20.23 11.84 2.63
N THR A 79 19.19 12.65 2.87
CA THR A 79 18.09 12.28 3.76
C THR A 79 17.25 11.18 3.11
N ILE A 80 17.03 10.06 3.79
CA ILE A 80 16.17 8.99 3.30
C ILE A 80 14.70 9.43 3.39
N VAL A 81 14.02 9.51 2.25
CA VAL A 81 12.57 9.77 2.20
C VAL A 81 11.82 8.45 2.23
N VAL A 82 10.91 8.30 3.18
CA VAL A 82 10.07 7.10 3.33
C VAL A 82 8.63 7.44 3.00
N GLY A 83 7.95 6.62 2.20
CA GLY A 83 6.54 6.84 1.88
C GLY A 83 5.90 5.66 1.13
N HIS A 84 4.79 5.93 0.44
CA HIS A 84 4.01 4.93 -0.27
C HIS A 84 3.59 5.45 -1.65
N ASP A 85 4.11 4.84 -2.72
CA ASP A 85 4.03 5.41 -4.08
C ASP A 85 4.63 6.82 -4.16
N VAL A 86 5.83 6.97 -3.58
CA VAL A 86 6.51 8.26 -3.36
C VAL A 86 6.71 9.05 -4.65
N LYS A 87 6.73 8.36 -5.80
CA LYS A 87 6.78 8.99 -7.13
C LYS A 87 5.67 10.02 -7.32
N ASN A 88 4.45 9.73 -6.86
CA ASN A 88 3.32 10.64 -6.98
C ASN A 88 3.52 11.90 -6.11
N ASP A 89 4.00 11.73 -4.88
CA ASP A 89 4.27 12.84 -3.95
C ASP A 89 5.44 13.73 -4.42
N LEU A 90 6.51 13.12 -4.92
CA LEU A 90 7.64 13.85 -5.49
C LEU A 90 7.26 14.58 -6.79
N GLY A 91 6.41 13.97 -7.62
CA GLY A 91 5.83 14.61 -8.80
C GLY A 91 5.00 15.85 -8.43
N ALA A 92 4.16 15.73 -7.39
CA ALA A 92 3.38 16.84 -6.83
C ALA A 92 4.23 18.01 -6.33
N LEU A 93 5.34 17.70 -5.65
CA LEU A 93 6.33 18.69 -5.21
C LEU A 93 7.20 19.19 -6.37
N ARG A 94 7.07 18.61 -7.57
CA ARG A 94 7.90 18.84 -8.76
C ARG A 94 9.40 18.68 -8.44
N TRP A 95 9.72 17.71 -7.59
CA TRP A 95 11.03 17.53 -6.97
C TRP A 95 11.60 16.15 -7.27
N ALA A 96 12.86 16.07 -7.70
CA ALA A 96 13.59 14.82 -7.84
C ALA A 96 14.47 14.57 -6.60
N HIS A 97 14.32 13.39 -6.00
CA HIS A 97 15.11 12.96 -4.84
C HIS A 97 15.67 11.56 -5.05
N GLY A 98 16.95 11.36 -4.74
CA GLY A 98 17.68 10.13 -5.07
C GLY A 98 17.59 9.03 -4.01
N VAL A 99 17.28 9.38 -2.77
CA VAL A 99 17.35 8.47 -1.62
C VAL A 99 15.95 8.21 -1.07
N VAL A 100 15.30 7.17 -1.57
CA VAL A 100 13.89 6.86 -1.26
C VAL A 100 13.70 5.40 -0.85
N VAL A 101 12.90 5.17 0.18
CA VAL A 101 12.36 3.84 0.54
C VAL A 101 10.85 3.87 0.36
N ASP A 102 10.37 3.20 -0.68
CA ASP A 102 8.95 3.10 -1.00
C ASP A 102 8.34 1.82 -0.46
N SER A 103 7.34 1.95 0.42
CA SER A 103 6.66 0.82 1.05
C SER A 103 5.97 -0.12 0.07
N ILE A 104 5.51 0.35 -1.11
CA ILE A 104 4.95 -0.54 -2.15
C ILE A 104 6.02 -1.49 -2.67
N LEU A 105 7.21 -0.94 -2.95
CA LEU A 105 8.32 -1.72 -3.48
C LEU A 105 8.84 -2.72 -2.43
N VAL A 106 8.90 -2.31 -1.17
CA VAL A 106 9.28 -3.19 -0.05
C VAL A 106 8.28 -4.35 0.09
N GLU A 107 6.97 -4.07 0.11
CA GLU A 107 5.95 -5.12 0.21
C GLU A 107 5.96 -6.05 -1.01
N ASP A 108 6.07 -5.53 -2.22
CA ASP A 108 6.12 -6.34 -3.44
C ASP A 108 7.36 -7.25 -3.45
N ALA A 109 8.53 -6.73 -3.08
CA ALA A 109 9.75 -7.51 -2.94
C ALA A 109 9.59 -8.64 -1.91
N ALA A 110 9.02 -8.33 -0.73
CA ALA A 110 8.76 -9.32 0.31
C ALA A 110 7.78 -10.41 -0.16
N ARG A 111 6.71 -10.05 -0.88
CA ARG A 111 5.77 -11.00 -1.47
C ARG A 111 6.44 -11.90 -2.51
N LYS A 112 7.29 -11.34 -3.36
CA LYS A 112 8.05 -12.09 -4.37
C LYS A 112 9.02 -13.07 -3.69
N ALA A 113 9.72 -12.65 -2.64
CA ALA A 113 10.61 -13.52 -1.87
C ALA A 113 9.85 -14.70 -1.23
N LEU A 114 8.69 -14.43 -0.61
CA LEU A 114 7.85 -15.47 -0.01
C LEU A 114 7.33 -16.47 -1.05
N LYS A 115 6.91 -16.00 -2.23
CA LYS A 115 6.48 -16.87 -3.33
C LYS A 115 7.59 -17.81 -3.79
N ARG A 116 8.82 -17.29 -3.94
CA ARG A 116 10.01 -18.08 -4.31
C ARG A 116 10.33 -19.13 -3.25
N ALA A 117 10.33 -18.76 -1.97
CA ALA A 117 10.58 -19.70 -0.86
C ALA A 117 9.53 -20.82 -0.80
N ASN A 118 8.26 -20.50 -1.07
CA ASN A 118 7.18 -21.49 -1.08
C ASN A 118 7.21 -22.41 -2.31
N ALA A 119 7.70 -21.95 -3.46
CA ALA A 119 7.91 -22.77 -4.64
C ALA A 119 8.99 -23.84 -4.38
N GLY A 120 10.14 -23.44 -3.84
CA GLY A 120 11.22 -24.38 -3.49
C GLY A 120 10.80 -25.43 -2.44
N LYS A 121 9.93 -25.05 -1.49
CA LYS A 121 9.36 -26.01 -0.52
C LYS A 121 8.38 -27.02 -1.13
N LYS A 122 7.67 -26.66 -2.22
CA LYS A 122 6.79 -27.58 -2.93
C LYS A 122 7.58 -28.57 -3.79
N GLU A 123 8.64 -28.11 -4.45
CA GLU A 123 9.55 -28.96 -5.21
C GLU A 123 10.27 -29.97 -4.30
N ALA A 124 10.71 -29.54 -3.11
CA ALA A 124 11.32 -30.44 -2.13
C ALA A 124 10.35 -31.46 -1.51
N LYS A 125 9.03 -31.18 -1.48
CA LYS A 125 8.00 -32.12 -1.01
C LYS A 125 7.44 -33.04 -2.09
N GLY A 126 7.60 -32.70 -3.37
CA GLY A 126 7.11 -33.50 -4.50
C GLY A 126 8.04 -34.64 -4.94
N GLY A 127 9.22 -34.79 -4.31
CA GLY A 127 10.22 -35.81 -4.64
C GLY A 127 10.27 -37.02 -3.70
N ALA A 128 9.26 -37.25 -2.86
CA ALA A 128 9.28 -38.27 -1.81
C ALA A 128 8.13 -39.29 -1.87
N ASP A 129 7.53 -39.52 -3.05
CA ASP A 129 6.55 -40.61 -3.21
C ASP A 129 6.72 -41.25 -4.59
N ASP A 130 7.71 -42.14 -4.68
CA ASP A 130 7.76 -43.15 -5.74
C ASP A 130 8.49 -44.40 -5.23
N SER A 131 7.73 -45.38 -4.71
CA SER A 131 8.18 -46.77 -4.65
C SER A 131 7.02 -47.75 -4.45
N SER A 132 7.02 -48.80 -5.30
CA SER A 132 6.14 -49.98 -5.42
C SER A 132 4.82 -49.71 -6.19
N GLY A 133 4.62 -50.16 -7.44
CA GLY A 133 5.00 -51.43 -8.08
C GLY A 133 4.20 -52.57 -7.41
N ASP A 134 3.41 -53.42 -8.05
CA ASP A 134 3.40 -53.94 -9.42
C ASP A 134 2.06 -54.68 -9.65
N SER A 135 1.77 -54.88 -10.92
CA SER A 135 0.63 -55.46 -11.62
C SER A 135 0.31 -56.91 -11.25
N SER A 136 -0.98 -57.31 -11.27
CA SER A 136 -1.55 -58.28 -12.26
C SER A 136 -2.81 -59.07 -11.82
N LYS A 137 -3.73 -59.22 -12.79
CA LYS A 137 -4.64 -60.36 -13.14
C LYS A 137 -5.98 -60.63 -12.41
N GLY A 138 -7.02 -60.81 -13.25
CA GLY A 138 -8.10 -61.82 -13.14
C GLY A 138 -9.46 -61.29 -12.62
N ILE A 139 -10.46 -60.98 -13.46
CA ILE A 139 -11.50 -61.86 -14.08
C ILE A 139 -12.65 -62.29 -13.12
N ASP A 140 -13.86 -61.88 -13.51
CA ASP A 140 -15.24 -62.35 -13.27
C ASP A 140 -15.87 -62.38 -11.86
N ARG A 141 -17.00 -61.67 -11.67
CA ARG A 141 -18.39 -62.21 -11.75
C ARG A 141 -19.44 -61.19 -11.30
N ALA A 142 -20.57 -61.18 -12.00
CA ALA A 142 -21.73 -60.32 -11.80
C ALA A 142 -22.66 -60.78 -10.67
N ALA A 143 -23.33 -59.85 -9.99
CA ALA A 143 -24.78 -59.84 -9.73
C ALA A 143 -25.21 -58.55 -8.96
N PRO A 144 -26.49 -58.12 -9.09
CA PRO A 144 -26.91 -56.72 -8.93
C PRO A 144 -27.53 -56.42 -7.56
N GLY A 145 -27.62 -55.13 -7.20
CA GLY A 145 -28.33 -54.73 -5.98
C GLY A 145 -28.41 -53.23 -5.75
N ASP A 146 -29.54 -52.68 -6.20
CA ASP A 146 -30.35 -51.67 -5.51
C ASP A 146 -29.99 -50.17 -5.65
N ASP A 147 -30.96 -49.49 -6.26
CA ASP A 147 -31.01 -48.06 -6.52
C ASP A 147 -31.09 -47.26 -5.22
N ARG A 148 -30.06 -46.47 -4.93
CA ARG A 148 -30.18 -45.31 -4.03
C ARG A 148 -29.49 -44.10 -4.65
N GLU A 149 -30.31 -43.19 -5.14
CA GLU A 149 -29.94 -41.81 -5.41
C GLU A 149 -29.49 -41.15 -4.09
N GLU A 150 -28.18 -41.03 -3.87
CA GLU A 150 -27.64 -40.05 -2.94
C GLU A 150 -27.08 -38.86 -3.72
N GLY A 151 -27.83 -37.76 -3.67
CA GLY A 151 -27.48 -36.47 -4.24
C GLY A 151 -26.10 -36.03 -3.76
N GLY A 152 -25.17 -35.94 -4.71
CA GLY A 152 -23.83 -35.41 -4.50
C GLY A 152 -23.89 -33.99 -3.97
N ARG A 153 -23.66 -33.83 -2.66
CA ARG A 153 -23.23 -32.54 -2.09
C ARG A 153 -21.85 -32.25 -2.67
N LYS A 154 -21.80 -31.45 -3.73
CA LYS A 154 -20.57 -30.78 -4.17
C LYS A 154 -20.05 -30.00 -2.98
N GLY A 155 -19.04 -30.54 -2.30
CA GLY A 155 -18.30 -29.84 -1.27
C GLY A 155 -17.79 -28.54 -1.88
N GLN A 156 -18.34 -27.42 -1.42
CA GLN A 156 -17.79 -26.10 -1.75
C GLN A 156 -16.39 -26.08 -1.14
N GLN A 157 -15.38 -26.29 -1.99
CA GLN A 157 -14.00 -26.01 -1.60
C GLN A 157 -13.96 -24.53 -1.22
N ALA A 158 -13.76 -24.25 0.07
CA ALA A 158 -13.59 -22.90 0.56
C ALA A 158 -12.47 -22.24 -0.25
N ALA A 159 -12.82 -21.23 -1.05
CA ALA A 159 -11.86 -20.51 -1.85
C ALA A 159 -10.77 -19.95 -0.93
N LYS A 160 -9.50 -20.27 -1.22
CA LYS A 160 -8.38 -19.71 -0.47
C LYS A 160 -8.49 -18.18 -0.48
N PRO A 161 -8.35 -17.50 0.67
CA PRO A 161 -8.50 -16.05 0.72
C PRO A 161 -7.49 -15.40 -0.24
N LYS A 162 -8.02 -14.60 -1.18
CA LYS A 162 -7.20 -13.86 -2.14
C LYS A 162 -6.35 -12.85 -1.35
N MET A 163 -5.05 -12.81 -1.60
CA MET A 163 -4.16 -11.84 -0.97
C MET A 163 -4.66 -10.41 -1.25
N PRO A 164 -4.70 -9.53 -0.25
CA PRO A 164 -5.13 -8.15 -0.42
C PRO A 164 -4.15 -7.38 -1.33
N GLY A 165 -4.57 -6.21 -1.83
CA GLY A 165 -3.80 -5.40 -2.76
C GLY A 165 -2.49 -4.85 -2.18
N LEU A 166 -1.81 -4.01 -2.96
CA LEU A 166 -0.64 -3.23 -2.52
C LEU A 166 -1.02 -1.81 -2.08
N SER A 167 -2.32 -1.50 -1.96
CA SER A 167 -2.76 -0.19 -1.48
C SER A 167 -2.29 0.04 -0.04
N LEU A 168 -2.05 1.29 0.34
CA LEU A 168 -1.61 1.63 1.68
C LEU A 168 -2.54 1.04 2.75
N LYS A 169 -3.85 1.13 2.52
CA LYS A 169 -4.89 0.56 3.38
C LYS A 169 -4.75 -0.96 3.54
N ASP A 170 -4.59 -1.68 2.43
CA ASP A 170 -4.47 -3.14 2.43
C ASP A 170 -3.19 -3.60 3.14
N VAL A 171 -2.06 -2.95 2.85
CA VAL A 171 -0.76 -3.30 3.42
C VAL A 171 -0.72 -2.96 4.91
N THR A 172 -1.24 -1.80 5.31
CA THR A 172 -1.36 -1.41 6.72
C THR A 172 -2.22 -2.41 7.49
N LYS A 173 -3.37 -2.81 6.93
CA LYS A 173 -4.23 -3.83 7.55
C LYS A 173 -3.52 -5.17 7.69
N LEU A 174 -2.83 -5.61 6.64
CA LEU A 174 -2.16 -6.90 6.59
C LEU A 174 -0.95 -6.99 7.54
N ARG A 175 -0.10 -5.95 7.57
CA ARG A 175 1.18 -5.96 8.29
C ARG A 175 1.10 -5.42 9.70
N LEU A 176 0.22 -4.46 9.93
CA LEU A 176 0.15 -3.72 11.19
C LEU A 176 -1.17 -3.96 11.94
N ALA A 177 -2.08 -4.77 11.39
CA ALA A 177 -3.43 -5.01 11.93
C ALA A 177 -4.24 -3.73 12.21
N ARG A 178 -3.92 -2.63 11.49
CA ARG A 178 -4.51 -1.30 11.67
C ARG A 178 -5.39 -0.93 10.49
N ASP A 179 -6.57 -0.39 10.77
CA ASP A 179 -7.45 0.23 9.76
C ASP A 179 -7.18 1.73 9.67
N ILE A 180 -6.89 2.21 8.47
CA ILE A 180 -6.72 3.63 8.15
C ILE A 180 -7.74 4.07 7.09
N GLN A 181 -7.87 5.39 6.86
CA GLN A 181 -8.71 5.97 5.81
C GLN A 181 -10.18 5.51 5.91
N LYS A 182 -10.76 5.54 7.13
CA LYS A 182 -12.14 5.10 7.38
C LYS A 182 -13.20 6.09 6.88
N ARG A 183 -12.87 7.37 6.79
CA ARG A 183 -13.77 8.45 6.38
C ARG A 183 -13.17 9.17 5.17
N THR A 184 -12.45 10.25 5.43
CA THR A 184 -11.61 10.97 4.49
C THR A 184 -10.15 10.62 4.74
N HIS A 185 -9.33 10.73 3.72
CA HIS A 185 -7.89 10.55 3.87
C HIS A 185 -7.32 11.70 4.71
N ASP A 186 -6.32 11.38 5.52
CA ASP A 186 -5.54 12.34 6.27
C ASP A 186 -4.06 12.11 5.97
N SER A 187 -3.41 13.15 5.46
CA SER A 187 -2.01 13.05 5.00
C SER A 187 -1.06 12.68 6.15
N PHE A 188 -1.40 13.03 7.40
CA PHE A 188 -0.63 12.61 8.57
C PHE A 188 -0.77 11.12 8.84
N GLU A 189 -2.00 10.59 8.88
CA GLU A 189 -2.27 9.15 9.03
C GLU A 189 -1.57 8.34 7.93
N ASP A 190 -1.63 8.81 6.69
CA ASP A 190 -1.03 8.15 5.53
C ASP A 190 0.50 8.14 5.60
N ALA A 191 1.13 9.26 5.98
CA ALA A 191 2.58 9.34 6.16
C ALA A 191 3.07 8.42 7.31
N LEU A 192 2.35 8.41 8.43
CA LEU A 192 2.67 7.57 9.58
C LEU A 192 2.50 6.08 9.24
N ALA A 193 1.45 5.73 8.49
CA ALA A 193 1.24 4.36 8.03
C ALA A 193 2.34 3.87 7.09
N SER A 194 2.76 4.71 6.15
CA SER A 194 3.84 4.41 5.22
C SER A 194 5.16 4.15 5.96
N ARG A 195 5.49 5.01 6.92
CA ARG A 195 6.64 4.85 7.83
C ARG A 195 6.57 3.52 8.58
N ASP A 196 5.44 3.23 9.21
CA ASP A 196 5.28 2.05 10.06
C ASP A 196 5.40 0.74 9.26
N ILE A 197 4.93 0.71 8.01
CA ILE A 197 5.11 -0.45 7.13
C ILE A 197 6.60 -0.69 6.89
N VAL A 198 7.35 0.33 6.51
CA VAL A 198 8.79 0.20 6.28
C VAL A 198 9.51 -0.19 7.56
N HIS A 199 9.13 0.42 8.69
CA HIS A 199 9.71 0.09 9.99
C HIS A 199 9.45 -1.37 10.40
N HIS A 200 8.25 -1.91 10.15
CA HIS A 200 7.94 -3.31 10.36
C HIS A 200 8.91 -4.24 9.64
N TYR A 201 9.24 -3.93 8.38
CA TYR A 201 10.21 -4.72 7.61
C TYR A 201 11.65 -4.56 8.10
N ALA A 202 12.05 -3.35 8.48
CA ALA A 202 13.37 -3.10 9.04
C ALA A 202 13.59 -3.91 10.33
N MET A 203 12.57 -4.01 11.18
CA MET A 203 12.64 -4.78 12.42
C MET A 203 12.52 -6.30 12.20
N ALA A 204 11.70 -6.75 11.24
CA ALA A 204 11.56 -8.17 10.93
C ALA A 204 12.80 -8.80 10.30
N GLY A 205 13.71 -7.99 9.74
CA GLY A 205 15.00 -8.45 9.20
C GLY A 205 16.11 -8.62 10.24
N LEU A 206 15.86 -8.24 11.51
CA LEU A 206 16.82 -8.33 12.61
C LEU A 206 16.58 -9.53 13.55
N SER A 207 15.58 -10.36 13.26
CA SER A 207 15.21 -11.57 14.02
C SER A 207 15.48 -12.84 13.22
#